data_AF-A0A7M7NPK9-F1
#
_entry.id   AF-A0A7M7NPK9-F1
#
_cell.length_a   1.000
_cell.length_b   1.000
_cell.length_c   1.000
_cell.angle_alpha   90.00
_cell.angle_beta   90.00
_cell.angle_gamma   90.00
#
_symmetry.space_group_name_H-M   'P 1'
#
loop_
_entity.id
_entity.type
_entity.pdbx_description
1 polymer ?
#
loop_
_entity_poly.entity_id
_entity_poly.type
_entity_poly.pdbx_seq_one_letter_code
_entity_poly.pdbx_strand_id
1 'polypeptide(L)'
;MNPAALNLRVAQLQFEIDNDKEKVVESAISEVKGKDETSLLLPLAVHFKDNESWGVDAGGPMKEFFSRLFEELFNVEKHSIFKKLKDSPSCTTLWFNKDDKDLDKLRSVGKLFALMFYNKVIVTMPFPLLVYKKLLETR
;
A
#
# COMPACT_ATOMS: atom_id res chain seq x y z
N MET A 1 5.87 -37.92 -25.11
CA MET A 1 6.25 -36.53 -24.78
C MET A 1 5.57 -36.18 -23.47
N ASN A 2 6.34 -35.99 -22.40
CA ASN A 2 5.80 -35.72 -21.07
C ASN A 2 5.24 -34.27 -21.05
N PRO A 3 3.96 -34.05 -20.72
CA PRO A 3 3.37 -32.72 -20.62
C PRO A 3 3.76 -32.09 -19.28
N ALA A 4 5.06 -31.99 -19.03
CA ALA A 4 5.60 -30.94 -18.18
C ALA A 4 5.40 -29.62 -18.95
N ALA A 5 4.14 -29.23 -19.09
CA ALA A 5 3.75 -27.90 -19.47
C ALA A 5 4.55 -26.98 -18.56
N LEU A 6 5.48 -26.28 -19.18
CA LEU A 6 6.28 -25.22 -18.61
C LEU A 6 5.29 -24.21 -18.01
N ASN A 7 4.90 -24.42 -16.75
CA ASN A 7 4.33 -23.38 -15.92
C ASN A 7 5.48 -22.39 -15.71
N LEU A 8 5.72 -21.53 -16.71
CA LEU A 8 6.41 -20.28 -16.49
C LEU A 8 5.53 -19.52 -15.51
N ARG A 9 5.76 -19.75 -14.22
CA ARG A 9 5.28 -18.83 -13.19
C ARG A 9 5.96 -17.52 -13.53
N VAL A 10 5.17 -16.58 -14.04
CA VAL A 10 5.60 -15.19 -14.19
C VAL A 10 6.19 -14.80 -12.83
N ALA A 11 7.41 -14.27 -12.82
CA ALA A 11 8.03 -13.83 -11.59
C ALA A 11 7.10 -12.82 -10.91
N GLN A 12 6.83 -13.03 -9.62
CA GLN A 12 5.94 -12.19 -8.83
C GLN A 12 6.70 -11.60 -7.66
N LEU A 13 6.36 -10.36 -7.33
CA LEU A 13 6.74 -9.77 -6.07
C LEU A 13 5.84 -10.34 -4.98
N GLN A 14 6.40 -11.12 -4.06
CA GLN A 14 5.64 -11.71 -2.96
C GLN A 14 5.80 -10.88 -1.70
N PHE A 15 4.66 -10.49 -1.11
CA PHE A 15 4.58 -9.89 0.22
C PHE A 15 3.90 -10.87 1.17
N GLU A 16 4.54 -11.08 2.32
CA GLU A 16 3.97 -11.82 3.44
C GLU A 16 3.59 -10.81 4.54
N ILE A 17 2.30 -10.56 4.68
CA ILE A 17 1.76 -9.48 5.50
C ILE A 17 1.15 -10.05 6.78
N ASP A 18 1.39 -9.35 7.89
CA ASP A 18 0.74 -9.68 9.16
C ASP A 18 -0.77 -9.42 9.08
N ASN A 19 -1.56 -10.33 9.66
CA ASN A 19 -3.01 -10.22 9.67
C ASN A 19 -3.49 -9.19 10.71
N ASP A 20 -2.65 -8.87 11.70
CA ASP A 20 -2.90 -7.84 12.69
C ASP A 20 -2.92 -6.45 12.02
N LYS A 21 -4.07 -5.77 12.11
CA LYS A 21 -4.29 -4.43 11.55
C LYS A 21 -3.27 -3.43 12.06
N GLU A 22 -2.80 -3.55 13.29
CA GLU A 22 -1.84 -2.60 13.86
C GLU A 22 -0.43 -2.77 13.29
N LYS A 23 -0.12 -3.97 12.76
CA LYS A 23 1.20 -4.32 12.23
C LYS A 23 1.27 -4.29 10.71
N VAL A 24 0.15 -4.06 10.03
CA VAL A 24 0.07 -4.07 8.56
C VAL A 24 1.01 -3.03 7.94
N VAL A 25 1.10 -1.84 8.53
CA VAL A 25 1.94 -0.74 8.04
C VAL A 25 3.41 -1.07 8.20
N GLU A 26 3.81 -1.54 9.38
CA GLU A 26 5.20 -1.90 9.68
C GLU A 26 5.67 -3.08 8.81
N SER A 27 4.82 -4.09 8.65
CA SER A 27 5.07 -5.25 7.79
C SER A 27 5.25 -4.83 6.33
N ALA A 28 4.34 -4.00 5.80
CA ALA A 28 4.43 -3.50 4.43
C ALA A 28 5.68 -2.65 4.17
N ILE A 29 6.05 -1.79 5.14
CA ILE A 29 7.28 -0.99 5.05
C ILE A 29 8.51 -1.89 5.08
N SER A 30 8.53 -2.90 5.95
CA SER A 30 9.62 -3.88 6.04
C SER A 30 9.80 -4.64 4.73
N GLU A 31 8.70 -5.16 4.17
CA GLU A 31 8.70 -5.85 2.87
C GLU A 31 9.28 -4.95 1.78
N VAL A 32 8.76 -3.73 1.60
CA VAL A 32 9.24 -2.82 0.55
C VAL A 32 10.69 -2.38 0.72
N LYS A 33 11.17 -2.21 1.96
CA LYS A 33 12.57 -1.83 2.22
C LYS A 33 13.55 -2.92 1.78
N GLY A 34 13.16 -4.18 1.86
CA GLY A 34 13.99 -5.32 1.48
C GLY A 34 14.04 -5.62 -0.02
N LYS A 35 13.26 -4.92 -0.85
CA LYS A 35 13.14 -5.19 -2.30
C LYS A 35 13.93 -4.19 -3.12
N ASP A 36 14.61 -4.70 -4.12
CA ASP A 36 15.24 -3.89 -5.16
C ASP A 36 14.20 -3.22 -6.06
N GLU A 37 14.59 -2.16 -6.76
CA GLU A 37 13.66 -1.37 -7.59
C GLU A 37 13.10 -2.17 -8.78
N THR A 38 13.82 -3.17 -9.28
CA THR A 38 13.36 -3.97 -10.42
C THR A 38 12.32 -5.00 -10.01
N SER A 39 12.44 -5.58 -8.82
CA SER A 39 11.41 -6.49 -8.28
C SER A 39 10.12 -5.77 -7.92
N LEU A 40 10.17 -4.47 -7.58
CA LEU A 40 8.98 -3.64 -7.39
C LEU A 40 8.15 -3.44 -8.66
N LEU A 41 8.70 -3.75 -9.84
CA LEU A 41 7.99 -3.73 -11.13
C LEU A 41 7.37 -5.09 -11.46
N LEU A 42 7.56 -6.13 -10.65
CA LEU A 42 6.89 -7.40 -10.85
C LEU A 42 5.43 -7.32 -10.37
N PRO A 43 4.51 -8.12 -10.96
CA PRO A 43 3.15 -8.24 -10.44
C PRO A 43 3.15 -8.63 -8.96
N LEU A 44 2.37 -7.92 -8.15
CA LEU A 44 2.30 -8.14 -6.70
C LEU A 44 1.40 -9.34 -6.39
N ALA A 45 1.88 -10.23 -5.53
CA ALA A 45 1.12 -11.28 -4.88
C ALA A 45 1.21 -11.07 -3.37
N VAL A 46 0.07 -11.03 -2.69
CA VAL A 46 0.00 -10.81 -1.24
C VAL A 46 -0.53 -12.06 -0.56
N HIS A 47 0.18 -12.47 0.49
CA HIS A 47 -0.18 -13.58 1.36
C HIS A 47 -0.25 -13.08 2.80
N PHE A 48 -1.31 -13.42 3.52
CA PHE A 48 -1.44 -13.12 4.95
C PHE A 48 -0.94 -14.31 5.77
N LYS A 49 -0.19 -14.04 6.84
CA LYS A 49 0.54 -15.06 7.63
C LYS A 49 -0.32 -16.21 8.18
N ASP A 50 -1.64 -16.02 8.31
CA ASP A 50 -2.53 -17.04 8.87
C ASP A 50 -3.26 -17.90 7.83
N ASN A 51 -3.00 -17.75 6.52
CA ASN A 51 -3.66 -18.49 5.43
C ASN A 51 -5.21 -18.47 5.44
N GLU A 52 -5.86 -17.77 6.37
CA GLU A 52 -7.25 -17.37 6.29
C GLU A 52 -7.36 -16.25 5.25
N SER A 53 -7.19 -16.65 3.99
CA SER A 53 -7.75 -15.90 2.89
C SER A 53 -9.25 -15.81 3.17
N TRP A 54 -9.71 -14.67 3.68
CA TRP A 54 -11.12 -14.32 3.67
C TRP A 54 -11.53 -14.14 2.22
N GLY A 55 -11.68 -15.27 1.52
CA GLY A 55 -12.26 -15.38 0.21
C GLY A 55 -13.74 -15.10 0.29
N VAL A 56 -14.12 -13.86 0.58
CA VAL A 56 -15.51 -13.39 0.50
C VAL A 56 -15.58 -11.92 0.06
N ASP A 57 -14.52 -11.11 0.23
CA ASP A 57 -14.52 -9.77 -0.36
C ASP A 57 -14.19 -9.85 -1.86
N ALA A 58 -15.14 -9.42 -2.68
CA ALA A 58 -15.16 -9.50 -4.15
C ALA A 58 -14.01 -8.76 -4.89
N GLY A 59 -12.91 -8.40 -4.22
CA GLY A 59 -11.75 -7.68 -4.77
C GLY A 59 -10.38 -8.34 -4.62
N GLY A 60 -10.29 -9.52 -3.99
CA GLY A 60 -9.06 -10.31 -3.88
C GLY A 60 -8.00 -9.76 -2.90
N PRO A 61 -6.93 -10.55 -2.63
CA PRO A 61 -5.99 -10.28 -1.54
C PRO A 61 -5.28 -8.92 -1.62
N MET A 62 -4.97 -8.44 -2.83
CA MET A 62 -4.34 -7.14 -3.02
C MET A 62 -5.25 -5.97 -2.63
N LYS A 63 -6.55 -6.03 -2.96
CA LYS A 63 -7.48 -4.94 -2.62
C LYS A 63 -7.67 -4.85 -1.11
N GLU A 64 -7.80 -6.00 -0.46
CA GLU A 64 -7.89 -6.08 1.00
C GLU A 64 -6.61 -5.54 1.66
N PHE A 65 -5.45 -5.98 1.19
CA PHE A 65 -4.15 -5.48 1.66
C PHE A 65 -4.04 -3.96 1.56
N PHE A 66 -4.26 -3.38 0.39
CA PHE A 66 -4.15 -1.93 0.22
C PHE A 66 -5.20 -1.17 1.03
N SER A 67 -6.43 -1.71 1.15
CA SER A 67 -7.48 -1.07 1.95
C SER A 67 -7.07 -1.01 3.42
N ARG A 68 -6.64 -2.13 4.01
CA ARG A 68 -6.18 -2.19 5.41
C ARG A 68 -4.93 -1.34 5.64
N LEU A 69 -3.96 -1.43 4.73
CA LEU A 69 -2.72 -0.67 4.78
C LEU A 69 -2.99 0.83 4.85
N PHE A 70 -3.78 1.34 3.91
CA PHE A 70 -4.02 2.78 3.82
C PHE A 70 -4.96 3.28 4.93
N GLU A 71 -5.94 2.47 5.36
CA GLU A 71 -6.77 2.81 6.51
C GLU A 71 -5.92 3.00 7.78
N GLU A 72 -5.03 2.06 8.09
CA GLU A 72 -4.13 2.18 9.25
C GLU A 72 -3.12 3.31 9.05
N LEU A 73 -2.51 3.44 7.85
CA LEU A 73 -1.55 4.50 7.53
C LEU A 73 -2.13 5.91 7.73
N PHE A 74 -3.42 6.08 7.46
CA PHE A 74 -4.15 7.35 7.60
C PHE A 74 -4.62 7.63 9.02
N ASN A 75 -4.39 6.72 9.97
CA ASN A 75 -4.61 6.98 11.38
C ASN A 75 -3.57 7.99 11.91
N VAL A 76 -3.96 9.27 11.91
CA VAL A 76 -3.12 10.40 12.35
C VAL A 76 -2.74 10.36 13.84
N GLU A 77 -3.44 9.55 14.65
CA GLU A 77 -3.09 9.36 16.07
C GLU A 77 -1.91 8.39 16.22
N LYS A 78 -1.77 7.44 15.28
CA LYS A 78 -0.69 6.43 15.27
C LYS A 78 0.47 6.80 14.36
N HIS A 79 0.23 7.58 13.31
CA HIS A 79 1.24 7.90 12.30
C HIS A 79 1.30 9.40 12.01
N SER A 80 2.51 9.96 12.13
CA SER A 80 2.80 11.37 11.93
C SER A 80 2.87 11.82 10.47
N ILE A 81 2.78 10.89 9.50
CA ILE A 81 3.01 11.17 8.07
C ILE A 81 1.94 12.12 7.50
N PHE A 82 0.72 11.99 7.98
CA PHE A 82 -0.42 12.77 7.54
C PHE A 82 -1.03 13.54 8.71
N LYS A 83 -1.72 14.63 8.38
CA LYS A 83 -2.52 15.41 9.33
C LYS A 83 -3.84 15.81 8.71
N LYS A 84 -4.86 16.01 9.54
CA LYS A 84 -6.13 16.58 9.09
C LYS A 84 -5.89 17.99 8.55
N LEU A 85 -6.53 18.31 7.43
CA LEU A 85 -6.40 19.63 6.81
C LEU A 85 -7.00 20.74 7.69
N LYS A 86 -8.01 20.39 8.48
CA LYS A 86 -8.64 21.25 9.49
C LYS A 86 -8.69 20.52 10.82
N ASP A 87 -8.49 21.24 11.90
CA ASP A 87 -8.66 20.74 13.25
C ASP A 87 -10.17 20.68 13.59
N SER A 88 -10.84 19.68 13.04
CA SER A 88 -12.26 19.45 13.22
C SER A 88 -12.56 17.95 13.23
N PRO A 89 -13.43 17.46 14.14
CA PRO A 89 -13.83 16.06 14.17
C PRO A 89 -14.46 15.56 12.87
N SER A 90 -15.15 16.44 12.11
CA SER A 90 -15.78 16.10 10.84
C SER A 90 -14.84 16.15 9.63
N CYS A 91 -13.60 16.65 9.80
CA CYS A 91 -12.63 16.71 8.72
C CYS A 91 -12.03 15.33 8.47
N THR A 92 -12.46 14.70 7.37
CA THR A 92 -11.87 13.44 6.88
C THR A 92 -10.72 13.66 5.92
N THR A 93 -10.53 14.88 5.40
CA THR A 93 -9.48 15.19 4.43
C THR A 93 -8.11 15.30 5.10
N LEU A 94 -7.13 14.59 4.56
CA LEU A 94 -5.75 14.56 5.02
C LEU A 94 -4.80 15.31 4.09
N TRP A 95 -3.71 15.79 4.67
CA TRP A 95 -2.57 16.38 3.97
C TRP A 95 -1.25 15.89 4.55
N PHE A 96 -0.18 15.95 3.78
CA PHE A 96 1.17 15.59 4.23
C PHE A 96 1.59 16.46 5.41
N ASN A 97 2.09 15.83 6.47
CA ASN A 97 2.67 16.53 7.58
C ASN A 97 4.09 16.98 7.23
N LYS A 98 4.33 18.29 7.25
CA LYS A 98 5.65 18.87 6.94
C LYS A 98 6.66 18.67 8.06
N ASP A 99 6.19 18.35 9.26
CA ASP A 99 7.01 18.19 10.45
C ASP A 99 7.54 16.75 10.60
N ASP A 100 7.04 15.81 9.79
CA ASP A 100 7.57 14.45 9.72
C ASP A 100 8.92 14.44 8.99
N LYS A 101 9.96 13.96 9.67
CA LYS A 101 11.35 13.96 9.19
C LYS A 101 11.86 12.57 8.80
N ASP A 102 11.04 11.53 8.93
CA ASP A 102 11.44 10.18 8.56
C ASP A 102 11.34 9.98 7.03
N LEU A 103 12.36 10.48 6.33
CA LEU A 103 12.44 10.43 4.88
C LEU A 103 12.43 9.00 4.33
N ASP A 104 12.98 8.03 5.07
CA ASP A 104 13.01 6.63 4.64
C ASP A 104 11.62 6.00 4.74
N LYS A 105 10.88 6.30 5.82
CA LYS A 105 9.47 5.91 5.94
C LYS A 105 8.62 6.57 4.86
N LEU A 106 8.79 7.87 4.61
CA LEU A 106 8.08 8.58 3.53
C LEU A 106 8.38 7.97 2.15
N ARG A 107 9.64 7.57 1.88
CA ARG A 107 10.01 6.89 0.64
C ARG A 107 9.35 5.52 0.52
N SER A 108 9.33 4.72 1.59
CA SER A 108 8.62 3.44 1.62
C SER A 108 7.12 3.60 1.37
N VAL A 109 6.50 4.60 1.99
CA VAL A 109 5.09 4.94 1.74
C VAL A 109 4.85 5.32 0.29
N GLY A 110 5.72 6.15 -0.30
CA GLY A 110 5.66 6.49 -1.72
C GLY A 110 5.74 5.26 -2.63
N LYS A 111 6.63 4.30 -2.33
CA LYS A 111 6.71 3.01 -3.03
C LYS A 111 5.43 2.18 -2.88
N LEU A 112 4.80 2.17 -1.71
CA LEU A 112 3.52 1.47 -1.49
C LEU A 112 2.38 2.09 -2.34
N PHE A 113 2.32 3.43 -2.42
CA PHE A 113 1.41 4.10 -3.35
C PHE A 113 1.70 3.72 -4.81
N ALA A 114 2.97 3.70 -5.21
CA ALA A 114 3.37 3.30 -6.55
C ALA A 114 2.95 1.85 -6.88
N LEU A 115 3.16 0.91 -5.95
CA LEU A 115 2.75 -0.48 -6.10
C LEU A 115 1.23 -0.62 -6.29
N MET A 116 0.44 0.14 -5.53
CA MET A 116 -1.01 0.15 -5.66
C MET A 116 -1.43 0.56 -7.08
N PHE A 117 -0.90 1.69 -7.57
CA PHE A 117 -1.22 2.17 -8.91
C PHE A 117 -0.71 1.25 -10.01
N TYR A 118 0.51 0.71 -9.86
CA TYR A 118 1.11 -0.22 -10.82
C TYR A 118 0.26 -1.49 -11.00
N ASN A 119 -0.24 -2.04 -9.88
CA ASN A 119 -1.11 -3.22 -9.89
C ASN A 119 -2.59 -2.87 -10.15
N LYS A 120 -2.90 -1.62 -10.54
CA LYS A 120 -4.26 -1.15 -10.87
C LYS A 120 -5.28 -1.36 -9.76
N VAL A 121 -4.84 -1.32 -8.50
CA VAL A 121 -5.73 -1.40 -7.35
C VAL A 121 -6.21 0.00 -7.01
N ILE A 122 -7.52 0.15 -6.80
CA ILE A 122 -8.13 1.41 -6.42
C ILE A 122 -8.76 1.23 -5.04
N VAL A 123 -8.33 2.05 -4.10
CA VAL A 123 -8.94 2.17 -2.76
C VAL A 123 -9.29 3.62 -2.47
N THR A 124 -10.22 3.82 -1.54
CA THR A 124 -10.64 5.15 -1.13
C THR A 124 -9.50 5.88 -0.42
N MET A 125 -9.17 7.08 -0.89
CA MET A 125 -8.11 7.90 -0.33
C MET A 125 -8.68 9.23 0.20
N PRO A 126 -8.35 9.64 1.42
CA PRO A 126 -8.86 10.86 2.04
C PRO A 126 -8.12 12.13 1.57
N PHE A 127 -7.63 12.17 0.33
CA PHE A 127 -6.87 13.31 -0.18
C PHE A 127 -7.75 14.30 -0.93
N PRO A 128 -7.47 15.62 -0.85
CA PRO A 128 -8.18 16.60 -1.65
C PRO A 128 -7.80 16.46 -3.13
N LEU A 129 -8.69 16.93 -4.02
CA LEU A 129 -8.49 16.90 -5.48
C LEU A 129 -7.13 17.48 -5.92
N LEU A 130 -6.59 18.44 -5.16
CA LEU A 130 -5.30 19.08 -5.42
C LEU A 130 -4.12 18.08 -5.46
N VAL A 131 -4.14 17.01 -4.65
CA VAL A 131 -3.09 15.98 -4.67
C VAL A 131 -3.05 15.29 -6.03
N TYR A 132 -4.21 14.89 -6.55
CA TYR A 132 -4.33 14.22 -7.83
C TYR A 132 -3.92 15.13 -8.99
N LYS A 133 -4.29 16.42 -8.95
CA LYS A 133 -3.82 17.39 -9.94
C LYS A 133 -2.29 17.46 -9.99
N LYS A 134 -1.65 17.53 -8.82
CA LYS A 134 -0.18 17.56 -8.71
C LYS A 134 0.49 16.28 -9.21
N LEU A 135 -0.15 15.12 -9.08
CA LEU A 135 0.35 13.84 -9.61
C LEU A 135 0.20 13.73 -11.13
N LEU A 136 -0.84 14.34 -11.70
CA LEU A 136 -1.12 14.32 -13.14
C LEU A 136 -0.42 15.44 -13.92
N GLU A 137 0.04 16.49 -13.23
CA GLU A 137 0.87 17.54 -13.82
C GLU A 137 2.17 16.92 -14.35
N THR A 138 2.14 16.61 -15.64
CA THR A 138 3.32 16.24 -16.42
C THR A 138 4.10 17.53 -16.63
N ARG A 139 5.31 17.61 -16.05
CA ARG A 139 6.26 18.66 -16.40
C ARG A 139 6.95 18.34 -17.71
#